data_AF-A0A6N0LJH6-F1
#
_entry.id   AF-A0A6N0LJH6-F1
#
_cell.length_a   1.000
_cell.length_b   1.000
_cell.length_c   1.000
_cell.angle_alpha   90.00
_cell.angle_beta   90.00
_cell.angle_gamma   90.00
#
_symmetry.space_group_name_H-M   'P 1'
#
loop_
_entity.id
_entity.type
_entity.pdbx_description
1 polymer ?
#
loop_
_entity_poly.entity_id
_entity_poly.type
_entity_poly.pdbx_seq_one_letter_code
_entity_poly.pdbx_strand_id
1 'polypeptide(L)'
;MIVDNSHAELQELLMQANNPITVNEVATQLKQEERLRIIMEHAYNHAVARGIESKMNEVRQAVALNERQFDAIYNFQPLMIQSKIVPPVITESRDIIQNPDSLTIKTTGAVYKIDQQARFATLPPNWRTYLTFPEDRYKVGTNETISGDLAPKNRLEREKVKKEIIRGFKDGQAQGVDIFQYAFNKLNRDYTGMIKFHEFVMAGKLTMPAFASQTLAVASTGNSLSLDQNLLTITQLPSFNSNIDTWKSWITPIKAKPGEVQIRVNKAED
;
A
#
# COMPACT_ATOMS: atom_id res chain seq x y z
N MET A 1 -55.77 -0.86 41.13
CA MET A 1 -55.05 0.42 41.23
C MET A 1 -54.26 0.58 39.94
N ILE A 2 -54.94 0.98 38.87
CA ILE A 2 -54.34 1.23 37.55
C ILE A 2 -54.45 2.74 37.40
N VAL A 3 -53.32 3.44 37.55
CA VAL A 3 -53.27 4.89 37.40
C VAL A 3 -53.36 5.17 35.91
N ASP A 4 -54.43 5.85 35.52
CA ASP A 4 -54.78 6.17 34.15
C ASP A 4 -53.77 7.18 33.56
N ASN A 5 -52.80 6.66 32.82
CA ASN A 5 -51.71 7.41 32.20
C ASN A 5 -52.08 7.93 30.79
N SER A 6 -53.28 7.61 30.30
CA SER A 6 -53.74 7.95 28.95
C SER A 6 -54.01 9.44 28.76
N HIS A 7 -54.37 10.12 29.84
CA HIS A 7 -54.71 11.55 29.80
C HIS A 7 -53.49 12.46 29.68
N ALA A 8 -52.31 11.99 30.15
CA ALA A 8 -51.05 12.73 30.07
C ALA A 8 -50.42 12.61 28.68
N GLU A 9 -50.43 11.41 28.07
CA GLU A 9 -49.95 11.18 26.71
C GLU A 9 -50.79 11.94 25.66
N LEU A 10 -52.11 12.00 25.85
CA LEU A 10 -52.99 12.81 24.99
C LEU A 10 -52.72 14.31 25.14
N GLN A 11 -52.42 14.80 26.34
CA GLN A 11 -52.05 16.21 26.54
C GLN A 11 -50.68 16.53 25.91
N GLU A 12 -49.73 15.60 25.96
CA GLU A 12 -48.42 15.74 25.33
C GLU A 12 -48.51 15.74 23.79
N LEU A 13 -49.32 14.85 23.22
CA LEU A 13 -49.64 14.82 21.79
C LEU A 13 -50.40 16.07 21.33
N LEU A 14 -51.34 16.59 22.14
CA LEU A 14 -52.06 17.82 21.85
C LEU A 14 -51.18 19.07 22.00
N MET A 15 -50.21 19.09 22.92
CA MET A 15 -49.20 20.14 22.99
C MET A 15 -48.28 20.15 21.78
N GLN A 16 -47.87 18.97 21.28
CA GLN A 16 -47.10 18.85 20.05
C GLN A 16 -47.91 19.26 18.80
N ALA A 17 -49.21 18.96 18.77
CA ALA A 17 -50.10 19.36 17.67
C ALA A 17 -50.43 20.87 17.68
N ASN A 18 -50.48 21.53 18.85
CA ASN A 18 -50.81 22.95 18.97
C ASN A 18 -49.64 23.90 18.71
N ASN A 19 -48.42 23.39 18.53
CA ASN A 19 -47.26 24.21 18.19
C ASN A 19 -46.47 23.55 17.06
N PRO A 20 -47.01 23.54 15.82
CA PRO A 20 -46.33 22.92 14.70
C PRO A 20 -44.97 23.60 14.51
N ILE A 21 -43.90 22.81 14.51
CA ILE A 21 -42.55 23.32 14.24
C ILE A 21 -42.62 24.09 12.93
N THR A 22 -42.36 25.38 13.00
CA THR A 22 -42.48 26.24 11.83
C THR A 22 -41.38 25.91 10.84
N VAL A 23 -41.61 26.14 9.54
CA VAL A 23 -40.60 25.94 8.48
C VAL A 23 -39.29 26.68 8.82
N ASN A 24 -39.38 27.81 9.53
CA ASN A 24 -38.23 28.58 10.00
C ASN A 24 -37.43 27.87 11.10
N GLU A 25 -38.10 27.22 12.05
CA GLU A 25 -37.47 26.45 13.12
C GLU A 25 -36.73 25.22 12.58
N VAL A 26 -37.37 24.47 11.67
CA VAL A 26 -36.73 23.34 10.96
C VAL A 26 -35.51 23.84 10.18
N ALA A 27 -35.64 24.95 9.44
CA ALA A 27 -34.53 25.53 8.69
C ALA A 27 -33.37 25.97 9.59
N THR A 28 -33.64 26.51 10.79
CA THR A 28 -32.59 26.86 11.76
C THR A 28 -31.92 25.64 12.38
N GLN A 29 -32.66 24.57 12.68
CA GLN A 29 -32.10 23.33 13.21
C GLN A 29 -31.19 22.67 12.17
N LEU A 30 -31.64 22.54 10.92
CA LEU A 30 -30.83 22.00 9.82
C LEU A 30 -29.53 22.81 9.61
N LYS A 31 -29.61 24.14 9.67
CA LYS A 31 -28.41 25.01 9.59
C LYS A 31 -27.43 24.75 10.74
N GLN A 32 -27.93 24.52 11.95
CA GLN A 32 -27.09 24.25 13.12
C GLN A 32 -26.46 22.85 13.05
N GLU A 33 -27.20 21.85 12.58
CA GLU A 33 -26.70 20.48 12.38
C GLU A 33 -25.63 20.42 11.29
N GLU A 34 -25.85 21.07 10.15
CA GLU A 34 -24.88 21.13 9.07
C GLU A 34 -23.61 21.87 9.49
N ARG A 35 -23.74 23.00 10.21
CA ARG A 35 -22.60 23.69 10.82
C ARG A 35 -21.83 22.75 11.75
N LEU A 36 -22.53 22.04 12.64
CA LEU A 36 -21.88 21.11 13.56
C LEU A 36 -21.17 19.97 12.82
N ARG A 37 -21.76 19.45 11.74
CA ARG A 37 -21.14 18.44 10.87
C ARG A 37 -19.82 18.94 10.28
N ILE A 38 -19.81 20.15 9.72
CA ILE A 38 -18.62 20.78 9.15
C ILE A 38 -17.53 20.95 10.22
N ILE A 39 -17.89 21.45 11.41
CA ILE A 39 -16.96 21.61 12.54
C ILE A 39 -16.34 20.28 12.93
N MET A 40 -17.16 19.24 13.06
CA MET A 40 -16.71 17.88 13.40
C MET A 40 -15.80 17.29 12.32
N GLU A 41 -16.13 17.47 11.05
CA GLU A 41 -15.33 16.99 9.92
C GLU A 41 -13.95 17.67 9.88
N HIS A 42 -13.90 19.00 10.05
CA HIS A 42 -12.62 19.73 10.16
C HIS A 42 -11.81 19.28 11.39
N ALA A 43 -12.45 19.12 12.55
CA ALA A 43 -11.80 18.62 13.76
C ALA A 43 -11.20 17.24 13.56
N TYR A 44 -11.99 16.34 12.97
CA TYR A 44 -11.59 14.98 12.66
C TYR A 44 -10.38 14.97 11.72
N ASN A 45 -10.46 15.67 10.58
CA ASN A 45 -9.38 15.69 9.58
C ASN A 45 -8.08 16.30 10.13
N HIS A 46 -8.18 17.40 10.88
CA HIS A 46 -7.01 17.98 11.54
C HIS A 46 -6.41 17.02 12.57
N ALA A 47 -7.25 16.35 13.37
CA ALA A 47 -6.79 15.36 14.33
C ALA A 47 -6.15 14.14 13.66
N VAL A 48 -6.68 13.66 12.52
CA VAL A 48 -6.07 12.61 11.70
C VAL A 48 -4.67 13.03 11.26
N ALA A 49 -4.52 14.24 10.70
CA ALA A 49 -3.21 14.74 10.28
C ALA A 49 -2.22 14.78 11.44
N ARG A 50 -2.64 15.25 12.62
CA ARG A 50 -1.83 15.24 13.85
C ARG A 50 -1.48 13.83 14.32
N GLY A 51 -2.40 12.88 14.20
CA GLY A 51 -2.17 11.47 14.51
C GLY A 51 -1.11 10.84 13.61
N ILE A 52 -1.17 11.14 12.31
CA ILE A 52 -0.16 10.71 11.32
C ILE A 52 1.20 11.34 11.65
N GLU A 53 1.26 12.66 11.90
CA GLU A 53 2.48 13.36 12.29
C GLU A 53 3.14 12.70 13.50
N SER A 54 2.38 12.49 14.58
CA SER A 54 2.85 11.81 15.80
C SER A 54 3.42 10.43 15.49
N LYS A 55 2.67 9.62 14.72
CA LYS A 55 3.11 8.25 14.39
C LYS A 55 4.35 8.26 13.50
N MET A 56 4.46 9.16 12.54
CA MET A 56 5.63 9.29 11.67
C MET A 56 6.87 9.73 12.45
N ASN A 57 6.71 10.57 13.48
CA ASN A 57 7.82 10.92 14.38
C ASN A 57 8.32 9.70 15.16
N GLU A 58 7.41 8.90 15.72
CA GLU A 58 7.75 7.63 16.39
C GLU A 58 8.46 6.65 15.44
N VAL A 59 7.93 6.48 14.22
CA VAL A 59 8.53 5.62 13.19
C VAL A 59 9.93 6.09 12.82
N ARG A 60 10.15 7.40 12.62
CA ARG A 60 11.49 7.93 12.32
C ARG A 60 12.49 7.61 13.43
N GLN A 61 12.09 7.78 14.68
CA GLN A 61 12.94 7.44 15.83
C GLN A 61 13.21 5.94 15.88
N ALA A 62 12.20 5.10 15.69
CA ALA A 62 12.36 3.65 15.67
C ALA A 62 13.30 3.20 14.54
N VAL A 63 13.17 3.78 13.34
CA VAL A 63 14.08 3.50 12.21
C VAL A 63 15.51 3.95 12.54
N ALA A 64 15.68 5.15 13.09
CA ALA A 64 16.98 5.68 13.50
C ALA A 64 17.67 4.86 14.61
N LEU A 65 16.89 4.24 15.51
CA LEU A 65 17.44 3.35 16.54
C LEU A 65 17.90 2.00 15.98
N ASN A 66 17.30 1.55 14.87
CA ASN A 66 17.55 0.22 14.28
C ASN A 66 18.40 0.28 13.00
N GLU A 67 19.01 1.42 12.66
CA GLU A 67 19.75 1.59 11.40
C GLU A 67 20.82 0.53 11.17
N ARG A 68 21.62 0.23 12.20
CA ARG A 68 22.70 -0.78 12.10
C ARG A 68 22.14 -2.17 11.77
N GLN A 69 20.97 -2.50 12.31
CA GLN A 69 20.31 -3.77 12.01
C GLN A 69 19.81 -3.78 10.56
N PHE A 70 19.24 -2.68 10.08
CA PHE A 70 18.82 -2.56 8.68
C PHE A 70 20.02 -2.59 7.71
N ASP A 71 21.14 -1.96 8.04
CA ASP A 71 22.38 -2.03 7.26
C ASP A 71 22.91 -3.47 7.16
N ALA A 72 22.80 -4.26 8.24
CA ALA A 72 23.22 -5.66 8.26
C ALA A 72 22.27 -6.59 7.49
N ILE A 73 20.96 -6.40 7.62
CA ILE A 73 19.94 -7.27 7.01
C ILE A 73 19.76 -6.96 5.52
N TYR A 74 19.66 -5.68 5.16
CA TYR A 74 19.30 -5.21 3.82
C TYR A 74 20.54 -4.76 3.03
N ASN A 75 21.49 -5.68 2.86
CA ASN A 75 22.68 -5.43 2.06
C ASN A 75 22.44 -5.79 0.58
N PHE A 76 22.10 -4.80 -0.24
CA PHE A 76 21.86 -4.99 -1.67
C PHE A 76 23.12 -5.12 -2.52
N GLN A 77 24.28 -4.67 -2.02
CA GLN A 77 25.55 -4.67 -2.75
C GLN A 77 25.93 -6.06 -3.34
N PRO A 78 25.92 -7.17 -2.57
CA PRO A 78 26.26 -8.48 -3.12
C PRO A 78 25.23 -9.02 -4.11
N LEU A 79 24.02 -8.46 -4.15
CA LEU A 79 22.97 -8.88 -5.07
C LEU A 79 23.09 -8.20 -6.44
N MET A 80 23.89 -7.14 -6.56
CA MET A 80 24.09 -6.43 -7.84
C MET A 80 24.80 -7.34 -8.86
N ILE A 81 24.33 -7.33 -10.10
CA ILE A 81 25.00 -8.03 -11.20
C ILE A 81 26.15 -7.14 -11.67
N GLN A 82 27.37 -7.67 -11.58
CA GLN A 82 28.61 -6.97 -11.95
C GLN A 82 28.75 -5.58 -11.31
N SER A 83 28.17 -5.38 -10.12
CA SER A 83 28.17 -4.10 -9.39
C SER A 83 27.58 -2.90 -10.14
N LYS A 84 26.90 -3.10 -11.28
CA LYS A 84 26.35 -2.02 -12.13
C LYS A 84 24.88 -2.20 -12.50
N ILE A 85 24.33 -3.39 -12.27
CA ILE A 85 22.97 -3.74 -12.65
C ILE A 85 22.21 -4.19 -11.42
N VAL A 86 21.07 -3.56 -11.18
CA VAL A 86 20.08 -4.05 -10.21
C VAL A 86 19.39 -5.25 -10.86
N PRO A 87 19.42 -6.45 -10.24
CA PRO A 87 18.70 -7.60 -10.75
C PRO A 87 17.18 -7.35 -10.71
N PRO A 88 16.40 -8.11 -11.48
CA PRO A 88 14.95 -8.01 -11.43
C PRO A 88 14.41 -8.52 -10.09
N VAL A 89 13.22 -8.04 -9.73
CA VAL A 89 12.51 -8.43 -8.50
C VAL A 89 11.49 -9.50 -8.84
N ILE A 90 11.67 -10.70 -8.29
CA ILE A 90 10.73 -11.82 -8.48
C ILE A 90 9.77 -11.90 -7.31
N THR A 91 8.47 -11.85 -7.58
CA THR A 91 7.43 -12.12 -6.60
C THR A 91 6.81 -13.49 -6.82
N GLU A 92 6.26 -14.05 -5.75
CA GLU A 92 5.61 -15.35 -5.74
C GLU A 92 4.23 -15.21 -5.11
N SER A 93 3.25 -15.88 -5.69
CA SER A 93 1.91 -16.06 -5.15
C SER A 93 1.60 -17.55 -5.16
N ARG A 94 1.17 -18.10 -4.03
CA ARG A 94 0.87 -19.54 -3.87
C ARG A 94 -0.63 -19.77 -3.71
N ASP A 95 -1.05 -21.00 -3.98
CA ASP A 95 -2.41 -21.50 -3.73
C ASP A 95 -3.51 -20.62 -4.34
N ILE A 96 -3.30 -20.23 -5.59
CA ILE A 96 -4.19 -19.32 -6.29
C ILE A 96 -5.37 -20.12 -6.83
N ILE A 97 -6.57 -19.76 -6.39
CA ILE A 97 -7.83 -20.27 -6.93
C ILE A 97 -8.45 -19.16 -7.78
N GLN A 98 -8.61 -19.43 -9.06
CA GLN A 98 -9.25 -18.53 -10.02
C GLN A 98 -10.52 -19.17 -10.54
N ASN A 99 -11.60 -18.40 -10.53
CA ASN A 99 -12.88 -18.76 -11.16
C ASN A 99 -13.09 -17.80 -12.34
N PRO A 100 -12.40 -18.01 -13.48
CA PRO A 100 -12.47 -17.09 -14.62
C PRO A 100 -13.87 -17.01 -15.24
N ASP A 101 -14.68 -18.06 -15.10
CA ASP A 101 -16.07 -18.13 -15.51
C ASP A 101 -16.88 -19.01 -14.53
N SER A 102 -18.18 -19.19 -14.79
CA SER A 102 -19.07 -20.00 -13.96
C SER A 102 -18.85 -21.51 -14.09
N LEU A 103 -17.98 -21.97 -14.99
CA LEU A 103 -17.83 -23.38 -15.36
C LEU A 103 -16.42 -23.93 -15.06
N THR A 104 -15.47 -23.05 -14.74
CA THR A 104 -14.06 -23.41 -14.61
C THR A 104 -13.50 -22.92 -13.28
N ILE A 105 -12.87 -23.83 -12.55
CA ILE A 105 -12.04 -23.52 -11.39
C ILE A 105 -10.60 -23.88 -11.76
N LYS A 106 -9.72 -22.88 -11.73
CA LYS A 106 -8.28 -23.04 -11.97
C LYS A 106 -7.53 -22.91 -10.64
N THR A 107 -6.99 -24.03 -10.18
CA THR A 107 -6.10 -24.07 -9.01
C THR A 107 -4.65 -24.06 -9.48
N THR A 108 -3.87 -23.06 -9.05
CA THR A 108 -2.45 -22.92 -9.39
C THR A 108 -1.62 -22.96 -8.10
N GLY A 109 -0.71 -23.93 -7.99
CA GLY A 109 0.11 -24.10 -6.78
C GLY A 109 1.05 -22.91 -6.52
N ALA A 110 1.70 -22.38 -7.56
CA ALA A 110 2.50 -21.16 -7.45
C ALA A 110 2.56 -20.40 -8.78
N VAL A 111 2.53 -19.08 -8.70
CA VAL A 111 2.78 -18.15 -9.81
C VAL A 111 3.95 -17.27 -9.42
N TYR A 112 4.95 -17.21 -10.30
CA TYR A 112 6.09 -16.30 -10.18
C TYR A 112 5.96 -15.19 -11.20
N LYS A 113 6.31 -13.97 -10.80
CA LYS A 113 6.23 -12.79 -11.66
C LYS A 113 7.48 -11.94 -11.50
N ILE A 114 7.93 -11.35 -12.61
CA ILE A 114 8.93 -10.28 -12.60
C ILE A 114 8.18 -8.96 -12.35
N ASP A 115 8.23 -8.44 -11.14
CA ASP A 115 7.56 -7.18 -10.78
C ASP A 115 8.37 -5.94 -11.14
N GLN A 116 9.71 -6.05 -11.14
CA GLN A 116 10.61 -5.04 -11.66
C GLN A 116 11.67 -5.71 -12.51
N GLN A 117 11.97 -5.12 -13.66
CA GLN A 117 12.97 -5.65 -14.58
C GLN A 117 14.38 -5.16 -14.22
N ALA A 118 15.40 -5.90 -14.70
CA ALA A 118 16.80 -5.53 -14.58
C ALA A 118 17.06 -4.12 -15.15
N ARG A 119 17.88 -3.33 -14.44
CA ARG A 119 18.23 -1.96 -14.86
C ARG A 119 19.64 -1.60 -14.42
N PHE A 120 20.27 -0.69 -15.15
CA PHE A 120 21.53 -0.10 -14.71
C PHE A 120 21.29 0.83 -13.51
N ALA A 121 22.24 0.82 -12.57
CA ALA A 121 22.30 1.78 -11.49
C ALA A 121 23.75 2.08 -11.13
N THR A 122 24.02 3.35 -10.85
CA THR A 122 25.35 3.80 -10.40
C THR A 122 25.67 3.34 -8.98
N LEU A 123 24.63 3.21 -8.15
CA LEU A 123 24.71 2.74 -6.78
C LEU A 123 23.67 1.64 -6.55
N PRO A 124 23.95 0.68 -5.65
CA PRO A 124 22.95 -0.30 -5.25
C PRO A 124 21.74 0.37 -4.61
N PRO A 125 20.56 -0.27 -4.67
CA PRO A 125 19.43 0.13 -3.83
C PRO A 125 19.85 0.18 -2.35
N ASN A 126 19.23 1.09 -1.60
CA ASN A 126 19.50 1.24 -0.17
C ASN A 126 18.18 1.22 0.59
N TRP A 127 18.10 0.50 1.71
CA TRP A 127 16.88 0.44 2.52
C TRP A 127 16.39 1.82 2.97
N ARG A 128 17.31 2.78 3.13
CA ARG A 128 17.01 4.16 3.50
C ARG A 128 16.08 4.82 2.51
N THR A 129 16.19 4.53 1.20
CA THR A 129 15.27 5.11 0.21
C THR A 129 13.83 4.63 0.35
N TYR A 130 13.61 3.49 1.02
CA TYR A 130 12.28 2.95 1.28
C TYR A 130 11.70 3.48 2.59
N LEU A 131 12.53 3.57 3.63
CA LEU A 131 12.12 3.98 4.99
C LEU A 131 12.45 5.45 5.29
N THR A 132 12.47 6.30 4.25
CA THR A 132 12.60 7.75 4.41
C THR A 132 11.23 8.38 4.48
N PHE A 133 10.95 9.06 5.60
CA PHE A 133 9.69 9.76 5.85
C PHE A 133 9.99 11.24 6.13
N PRO A 134 10.12 12.10 5.11
CA PRO A 134 10.49 13.51 5.29
C PRO A 134 9.53 14.23 6.24
N GLU A 135 10.07 15.02 7.18
CA GLU A 135 9.26 15.68 8.21
C GLU A 135 8.28 16.70 7.63
N ASP A 136 8.74 17.47 6.65
CA ASP A 136 7.95 18.45 5.90
C ASP A 136 6.68 17.85 5.27
N ARG A 137 6.74 16.59 4.84
CA ARG A 137 5.58 15.89 4.26
C ARG A 137 4.45 15.63 5.27
N TYR A 138 4.79 15.45 6.55
CA TYR A 138 3.82 15.05 7.58
C TYR A 138 3.59 16.12 8.64
N LYS A 139 4.31 17.24 8.55
CA LYS A 139 4.21 18.34 9.50
C LYS A 139 2.87 19.05 9.36
N VAL A 140 2.17 19.21 10.48
CA VAL A 140 0.87 19.89 10.50
C VAL A 140 1.03 21.34 10.99
N GLY A 141 0.56 22.28 10.17
CA GLY A 141 0.63 23.71 10.47
C GLY A 141 -0.19 24.12 11.70
N THR A 142 0.21 25.21 12.36
CA THR A 142 -0.51 25.77 13.52
C THR A 142 -1.81 26.51 13.13
N ASN A 143 -1.92 26.92 11.87
CA ASN A 143 -3.04 27.75 11.37
C ASN A 143 -4.32 26.96 11.03
N GLU A 144 -4.31 25.63 11.18
CA GLU A 144 -5.44 24.76 10.84
C GLU A 144 -6.38 24.50 12.03
N THR A 145 -6.23 25.26 13.12
CA THR A 145 -7.11 25.14 14.29
C THR A 145 -8.49 25.71 13.98
N ILE A 146 -9.55 25.01 14.37
CA ILE A 146 -10.94 25.47 14.27
C ILE A 146 -11.08 26.81 14.97
N SER A 147 -11.21 27.89 14.19
CA SER A 147 -11.25 29.27 14.69
C SER A 147 -12.44 30.02 14.08
N GLY A 148 -12.83 31.13 14.72
CA GLY A 148 -13.93 31.98 14.23
C GLY A 148 -15.30 31.31 14.32
N ASP A 149 -16.10 31.40 13.26
CA ASP A 149 -17.50 30.94 13.23
C ASP A 149 -17.66 29.42 13.36
N LEU A 150 -16.59 28.67 13.14
CA LEU A 150 -16.54 27.22 13.30
C LEU A 150 -16.17 26.80 14.73
N ALA A 151 -15.87 27.72 15.64
CA ALA A 151 -15.62 27.37 17.03
C ALA A 151 -16.87 26.75 17.69
N PRO A 152 -16.73 25.66 18.48
CA PRO A 152 -17.85 25.09 19.23
C PRO A 152 -18.40 26.09 20.25
N LYS A 153 -19.69 26.41 20.17
CA LYS A 153 -20.31 27.48 20.98
C LYS A 153 -20.80 26.97 22.33
N ASN A 154 -21.37 25.77 22.35
CA ASN A 154 -21.99 25.22 23.56
C ASN A 154 -21.25 23.97 24.09
N ARG A 155 -21.61 23.54 25.31
CA ARG A 155 -20.99 22.37 25.96
C ARG A 155 -21.23 21.07 25.19
N LEU A 156 -22.42 20.88 24.61
CA LEU A 156 -22.77 19.67 23.85
C LEU A 156 -21.95 19.53 22.57
N GLU A 157 -21.78 20.63 21.83
CA GLU A 157 -20.93 20.71 20.64
C GLU A 157 -19.47 20.44 20.99
N ARG A 158 -18.96 21.01 22.10
CA ARG A 158 -17.60 20.72 22.57
C ARG A 158 -17.38 19.24 22.86
N GLU A 159 -18.33 18.59 23.54
CA GLU A 159 -18.21 17.15 23.83
C GLU A 159 -18.25 16.28 22.57
N LYS A 160 -19.12 16.62 21.60
CA LYS A 160 -19.16 15.93 20.30
C LYS A 160 -17.85 16.11 19.53
N VAL A 161 -17.37 17.34 19.41
CA VAL A 161 -16.11 17.67 18.73
C VAL A 161 -14.91 17.00 19.41
N LYS A 162 -14.86 16.98 20.75
CA LYS A 162 -13.81 16.29 21.50
C LYS A 162 -13.74 14.80 21.16
N LYS A 163 -14.90 14.13 21.08
CA LYS A 163 -14.96 12.71 20.67
C LYS A 163 -14.42 12.52 19.26
N GLU A 164 -14.77 13.40 18.34
CA GLU A 164 -14.29 13.35 16.95
C GLU A 164 -12.78 13.59 16.82
N ILE A 165 -12.23 14.51 17.62
CA ILE A 165 -10.77 14.72 17.68
C ILE A 165 -10.05 13.46 18.17
N ILE A 166 -10.55 12.84 19.25
CA ILE A 166 -9.96 11.60 19.79
C ILE A 166 -10.02 10.48 18.76
N ARG A 167 -11.16 10.34 18.07
CA ARG A 167 -11.36 9.35 17.00
C ARG A 167 -10.39 9.60 15.84
N GLY A 168 -10.36 10.83 15.31
CA GLY A 168 -9.49 11.22 14.21
C GLY A 168 -8.02 11.00 14.53
N PHE A 169 -7.56 11.37 15.72
CA PHE A 169 -6.18 11.14 16.14
C PHE A 169 -5.80 9.65 16.15
N LYS A 170 -6.71 8.79 16.65
CA LYS A 170 -6.50 7.34 16.65
C LYS A 170 -6.46 6.78 15.22
N ASP A 171 -7.37 7.21 14.36
CA ASP A 171 -7.42 6.79 12.96
C ASP A 171 -6.16 7.25 12.21
N GLY A 172 -5.70 8.47 12.46
CA GLY A 172 -4.45 9.00 11.92
C GLY A 172 -3.22 8.20 12.35
N GLN A 173 -3.17 7.76 13.61
CA GLN A 173 -2.11 6.84 14.05
C GLN A 173 -2.15 5.50 13.31
N ALA A 174 -3.35 4.94 13.07
CA ALA A 174 -3.50 3.70 12.31
C ALA A 174 -3.03 3.87 10.86
N GLN A 175 -3.44 4.96 10.19
CA GLN A 175 -2.95 5.30 8.86
C GLN A 175 -1.42 5.46 8.82
N GLY A 176 -0.83 6.06 9.86
CA GLY A 176 0.62 6.14 10.00
C GLY A 176 1.29 4.76 10.04
N VAL A 177 0.71 3.79 10.76
CA VAL A 177 1.19 2.40 10.77
C VAL A 177 1.11 1.79 9.37
N ASP A 178 0.00 2.00 8.65
CA ASP A 178 -0.18 1.47 7.29
C ASP A 178 0.84 2.03 6.30
N ILE A 179 1.15 3.33 6.39
CA ILE A 179 2.19 3.99 5.59
C ILE A 179 3.54 3.31 5.79
N PHE A 180 3.93 3.08 7.05
CA PHE A 180 5.18 2.39 7.36
C PHE A 180 5.16 0.94 6.87
N GLN A 181 4.07 0.21 7.14
CA GLN A 181 3.95 -1.19 6.76
C GLN A 181 4.04 -1.37 5.24
N TYR A 182 3.42 -0.48 4.47
CA TYR A 182 3.54 -0.48 3.01
C TYR A 182 4.98 -0.29 2.55
N ALA A 183 5.69 0.71 3.10
CA ALA A 183 7.08 0.98 2.77
C ALA A 183 8.00 -0.19 3.15
N PHE A 184 7.80 -0.77 4.33
CA PHE A 184 8.53 -1.93 4.82
C PHE A 184 8.26 -3.19 3.98
N ASN A 185 7.01 -3.45 3.62
CA ASN A 185 6.64 -4.55 2.74
C ASN A 185 7.29 -4.40 1.35
N LYS A 186 7.34 -3.18 0.81
CA LYS A 186 8.01 -2.88 -0.45
C LYS A 186 9.52 -3.15 -0.36
N LEU A 187 10.18 -2.72 0.71
CA LEU A 187 11.59 -3.03 0.99
C LEU A 187 11.81 -4.54 1.04
N ASN A 188 11.02 -5.26 1.83
CA ASN A 188 11.16 -6.70 1.99
C ASN A 188 10.93 -7.46 0.68
N ARG A 189 9.88 -7.09 -0.06
CA ARG A 189 9.57 -7.66 -1.38
C ARG A 189 10.71 -7.44 -2.37
N ASP A 190 11.22 -6.22 -2.47
CA ASP A 190 12.27 -5.90 -3.44
C ASP A 190 13.58 -6.62 -3.07
N TYR A 191 13.96 -6.65 -1.79
CA TYR A 191 15.16 -7.37 -1.32
C TYR A 191 15.06 -8.90 -1.52
N THR A 192 13.99 -9.53 -1.03
CA THR A 192 13.79 -10.98 -1.17
C THR A 192 13.56 -11.40 -2.62
N GLY A 193 12.93 -10.55 -3.43
CA GLY A 193 12.74 -10.81 -4.84
C GLY A 193 14.05 -10.76 -5.64
N MET A 194 15.00 -9.91 -5.26
CA MET A 194 16.36 -9.90 -5.82
C MET A 194 17.15 -11.16 -5.43
N ILE A 195 16.99 -11.67 -4.21
CA ILE A 195 17.59 -12.96 -3.80
C ILE A 195 16.99 -14.10 -4.63
N LYS A 196 15.66 -14.15 -4.74
CA LYS A 196 14.94 -15.16 -5.51
C LYS A 196 15.33 -15.18 -6.98
N PHE A 197 15.64 -14.02 -7.57
CA PHE A 197 16.21 -13.95 -8.91
C PHE A 197 17.46 -14.83 -9.05
N HIS A 198 18.44 -14.66 -8.14
CA HIS A 198 19.69 -15.43 -8.18
C HIS A 198 19.43 -16.93 -7.97
N GLU A 199 18.55 -17.28 -7.04
CA GLU A 199 18.12 -18.68 -6.85
C GLU A 199 17.54 -19.28 -8.13
N PHE A 200 16.71 -18.52 -8.84
CA PHE A 200 16.03 -18.99 -10.05
C PHE A 200 16.99 -19.14 -11.23
N VAL A 201 17.95 -18.23 -11.35
CA VAL A 201 19.03 -18.34 -12.32
C VAL A 201 19.87 -19.58 -12.05
N MET A 202 20.31 -19.79 -10.80
CA MET A 202 21.09 -20.98 -10.42
C MET A 202 20.32 -22.28 -10.68
N ALA A 203 19.00 -22.27 -10.46
CA ALA A 203 18.11 -23.38 -10.73
C ALA A 203 17.73 -23.55 -12.21
N GLY A 204 18.14 -22.65 -13.12
CA GLY A 204 17.80 -22.69 -14.55
C GLY A 204 16.37 -22.27 -14.89
N LYS A 205 15.62 -21.72 -13.93
CA LYS A 205 14.21 -21.29 -14.07
C LYS A 205 14.07 -19.92 -14.73
N LEU A 206 15.14 -19.12 -14.74
CA LEU A 206 15.16 -17.76 -15.24
C LEU A 206 16.48 -17.48 -15.93
N THR A 207 16.44 -16.71 -17.02
CA THR A 207 17.64 -16.30 -17.76
C THR A 207 18.34 -15.10 -17.11
N MET A 208 19.68 -15.07 -17.20
CA MET A 208 20.46 -13.87 -16.86
C MET A 208 20.25 -12.77 -17.91
N PRO A 209 20.31 -11.48 -17.52
CA PRO A 209 20.35 -10.39 -18.48
C PRO A 209 21.63 -10.48 -19.32
N ALA A 210 21.52 -10.33 -20.63
CA ALA A 210 22.66 -10.16 -21.52
C ALA A 210 22.93 -8.66 -21.71
N PHE A 211 24.21 -8.28 -21.78
CA PHE A 211 24.63 -6.90 -21.94
C PHE A 211 25.71 -6.78 -23.02
N ALA A 212 25.72 -5.64 -23.69
CA ALA A 212 26.76 -5.23 -24.62
C ALA A 212 27.44 -3.96 -24.11
N SER A 213 28.75 -3.88 -24.32
CA SER A 213 29.57 -2.71 -24.04
C SER A 213 30.15 -2.20 -25.35
N GLN A 214 30.00 -0.91 -25.63
CA GLN A 214 30.60 -0.24 -26.76
C GLN A 214 31.46 0.92 -26.28
N THR A 215 32.73 0.93 -26.66
CA THR A 215 33.67 2.02 -26.35
C THR A 215 33.82 2.90 -27.58
N LEU A 216 33.63 4.21 -27.41
CA LEU A 216 33.77 5.23 -28.43
C LEU A 216 34.87 6.21 -28.00
N ALA A 217 35.98 6.23 -28.74
CA ALA A 217 37.10 7.13 -28.43
C ALA A 217 36.71 8.60 -28.58
N VAL A 218 35.85 8.93 -29.55
CA VAL A 218 35.36 10.28 -29.81
C VAL A 218 33.90 10.22 -30.26
N ALA A 219 33.04 10.98 -29.59
CA ALA A 219 31.66 11.20 -30.00
C ALA A 219 31.38 12.70 -30.06
N SER A 220 30.81 13.20 -31.16
CA SER A 220 30.48 14.62 -31.32
C SER A 220 29.03 14.78 -31.73
N THR A 221 28.31 15.69 -31.07
CA THR A 221 26.95 16.11 -31.44
C THR A 221 26.93 17.50 -32.12
N GLY A 222 28.09 17.94 -32.65
CA GLY A 222 28.27 19.27 -33.27
C GLY A 222 28.50 20.39 -32.26
N ASN A 223 27.76 20.42 -31.15
CA ASN A 223 27.91 21.40 -30.06
C ASN A 223 28.62 20.84 -28.81
N SER A 224 28.89 19.53 -28.77
CA SER A 224 29.66 18.91 -27.69
C SER A 224 30.55 17.79 -28.23
N LEU A 225 31.73 17.64 -27.63
CA LEU A 225 32.70 16.59 -27.93
C LEU A 225 32.89 15.78 -26.65
N SER A 226 32.67 14.47 -26.74
CA SER A 226 32.92 13.52 -25.66
C SER A 226 34.06 12.59 -26.09
N LEU A 227 35.00 12.37 -25.18
CA LEU A 227 36.13 11.47 -25.37
C LEU A 227 35.94 10.23 -24.48
N ASP A 228 36.44 9.08 -24.92
CA ASP A 228 36.50 7.83 -24.16
C ASP A 228 35.15 7.38 -23.54
N GLN A 229 34.07 7.50 -24.32
CA GLN A 229 32.74 7.07 -23.88
C GLN A 229 32.64 5.54 -23.83
N ASN A 230 32.04 5.02 -22.76
CA ASN A 230 31.66 3.61 -22.63
C ASN A 230 30.13 3.51 -22.51
N LEU A 231 29.49 2.97 -23.54
CA LEU A 231 28.05 2.73 -23.57
C LEU A 231 27.77 1.28 -23.15
N LEU A 232 26.95 1.11 -22.11
CA LEU A 232 26.44 -0.18 -21.67
C LEU A 232 24.96 -0.29 -22.02
N THR A 233 24.54 -1.39 -22.62
CA THR A 233 23.15 -1.65 -22.98
C THR A 233 22.75 -3.06 -22.61
N ILE A 234 21.54 -3.23 -22.05
CA ILE A 234 20.95 -4.56 -21.83
C ILE A 234 20.36 -5.01 -23.15
N THR A 235 20.94 -6.06 -23.75
CA THR A 235 20.52 -6.61 -25.04
C THR A 235 19.42 -7.64 -24.90
N GLN A 236 19.38 -8.33 -23.76
CA GLN A 236 18.33 -9.30 -23.45
C GLN A 236 17.85 -9.15 -22.02
N LEU A 237 16.54 -9.06 -21.85
CA LEU A 237 15.90 -9.00 -20.55
C LEU A 237 15.73 -10.41 -19.95
N PRO A 238 15.85 -10.54 -18.62
CA PRO A 238 15.49 -11.76 -17.89
C PRO A 238 14.06 -12.20 -18.20
N SER A 239 13.90 -13.50 -18.46
CA SER A 239 12.62 -14.15 -18.77
C SER A 239 12.55 -15.55 -18.16
N PHE A 240 11.36 -15.97 -17.74
CA PHE A 240 11.15 -17.32 -17.20
C PHE A 240 11.37 -18.37 -18.30
N ASN A 241 12.05 -19.44 -17.92
CA ASN A 241 12.28 -20.58 -18.80
C ASN A 241 11.19 -21.64 -18.55
N SER A 242 10.33 -21.85 -19.54
CA SER A 242 9.25 -22.84 -19.47
C SER A 242 9.73 -24.28 -19.67
N ASN A 243 10.96 -24.50 -20.12
CA ASN A 243 11.51 -25.83 -20.32
C ASN A 243 11.99 -26.45 -19.00
N ILE A 244 11.09 -27.21 -18.38
CA ILE A 244 11.31 -27.86 -17.08
C ILE A 244 12.50 -28.82 -17.05
N ASP A 245 12.90 -29.43 -18.17
CA ASP A 245 13.98 -30.41 -18.21
C ASP A 245 15.36 -29.75 -18.04
N THR A 246 15.43 -28.44 -18.22
CA THR A 246 16.63 -27.63 -17.98
C THR A 246 16.75 -27.17 -16.52
N TRP A 247 15.73 -27.40 -15.70
CA TRP A 247 15.71 -26.95 -14.32
C TRP A 247 16.51 -27.89 -13.42
N LYS A 248 17.40 -27.34 -12.60
CA LYS A 248 18.24 -28.07 -11.64
C LYS A 248 17.58 -28.12 -10.25
N SER A 249 16.27 -28.39 -10.19
CA SER A 249 15.49 -28.33 -8.95
C SER A 249 15.05 -29.72 -8.49
N TRP A 250 15.00 -29.93 -7.16
CA TRP A 250 14.47 -31.14 -6.53
C TRP A 250 12.94 -31.16 -6.44
N ILE A 251 12.26 -30.05 -6.76
CA ILE A 251 10.81 -29.92 -6.81
C ILE A 251 10.39 -29.75 -8.28
N THR A 252 9.86 -30.82 -8.85
CA THR A 252 9.37 -30.84 -10.24
C THR A 252 7.86 -30.66 -10.24
N PRO A 253 7.30 -29.65 -10.93
CA PRO A 253 5.86 -29.58 -11.22
C PRO A 253 5.32 -30.91 -11.72
N ILE A 254 4.08 -31.25 -11.35
CA ILE A 254 3.41 -32.45 -11.87
C ILE A 254 3.39 -32.34 -13.40
N LYS A 255 4.17 -33.19 -14.09
CA LYS A 255 4.11 -33.30 -15.55
C LYS A 255 2.72 -33.83 -15.90
N ALA A 256 1.89 -33.01 -16.55
CA ALA A 256 0.61 -33.47 -17.06
C ALA A 256 0.88 -34.57 -18.09
N LYS A 257 0.27 -35.75 -17.91
CA LYS A 257 0.20 -36.76 -18.98
C LYS A 257 -0.74 -36.21 -20.05
N PRO A 258 -0.32 -36.07 -21.32
CA PRO A 258 -1.21 -35.62 -22.38
C PRO A 258 -2.36 -36.63 -22.51
N GLY A 259 -3.60 -36.26 -22.13
CA GLY A 259 -4.82 -37.03 -22.41
C GLY A 259 -5.77 -37.35 -21.25
N GLU A 260 -5.43 -37.12 -19.98
CA GLU A 260 -6.34 -37.42 -18.85
C GLU A 260 -7.29 -36.24 -18.56
N VAL A 261 -8.29 -36.01 -19.40
CA VAL A 261 -9.49 -35.25 -19.00
C VAL A 261 -10.47 -36.25 -18.38
N GLN A 262 -10.47 -36.37 -17.06
CA GLN A 262 -11.47 -37.20 -16.36
C GLN A 262 -12.79 -36.43 -16.26
N ILE A 263 -13.67 -36.60 -17.25
CA ILE A 263 -15.05 -36.10 -17.15
C ILE A 263 -15.85 -37.08 -16.28
N ARG A 264 -16.16 -36.68 -15.05
CA ARG A 264 -17.12 -37.40 -14.20
C ARG A 264 -18.47 -36.70 -14.30
N VAL A 265 -19.43 -37.32 -14.98
CA VAL A 265 -20.83 -36.90 -14.97
C VAL A 265 -21.53 -37.71 -13.89
N ASN A 266 -22.08 -37.04 -12.87
CA ASN A 266 -22.95 -37.70 -11.91
C ASN A 266 -24.24 -38.06 -12.66
N LYS A 267 -24.59 -39.35 -12.73
CA LYS A 267 -25.92 -39.76 -13.18
C LYS A 267 -26.94 -39.26 -12.16
N ALA A 268 -28.03 -38.68 -12.64
CA ALA A 268 -29.20 -38.45 -11.81
C ALA A 268 -29.71 -39.81 -11.33
N GLU A 269 -29.90 -39.95 -10.02
CA GLU A 269 -30.66 -41.06 -9.46
C GLU A 269 -32.13 -40.81 -9.83
N ASP A 270 -32.72 -41.73 -10.60
CA ASP A 270 -34.15 -41.77 -10.94
C ASP A 270 -35.00 -42.18 -9.73
#